data_AF-A0A1Q7C7Y0-F1
#
_entry.id   AF-A0A1Q7C7Y0-F1
#
_cell.length_a   1.000
_cell.length_b   1.000
_cell.length_c   1.000
_cell.angle_alpha   90.00
_cell.angle_beta   90.00
_cell.angle_gamma   90.00
#
_symmetry.space_group_name_H-M   'P 1'
#
loop_
_entity.id
_entity.type
_entity.pdbx_description
1 polymer ?
#
loop_
_entity_poly.entity_id
_entity_poly.type
_entity_poly.pdbx_seq_one_letter_code
_entity_poly.pdbx_strand_id
1 'polypeptide(L)' 'MGCLVLSPYARKGYISRVLHSHVSLVKFCESNFGLPSLNARTKSADGMEDCFDFTQSPLPPPQ' A
#
# COMPACT_ATOMS: atom_id res chain seq x y z
N MET A 1 3.23 -7.21 -14.44
CA MET A 1 4.36 -6.61 -13.68
C MET A 1 4.24 -7.07 -12.24
N GLY A 2 5.34 -7.40 -11.57
CA GLY A 2 5.34 -7.76 -10.15
C GLY A 2 5.43 -6.52 -9.25
N CYS A 3 4.83 -6.60 -8.06
CA CYS A 3 4.93 -5.60 -7.00
C CYS A 3 5.22 -6.32 -5.68
N LEU A 4 6.18 -5.81 -4.90
CA LEU A 4 6.55 -6.33 -3.59
C LEU A 4 6.40 -5.22 -2.56
N VAL A 5 5.76 -5.54 -1.44
CA VAL A 5 5.55 -4.62 -0.31
C VAL A 5 6.35 -5.12 0.88
N LEU A 6 7.20 -4.27 1.44
CA LEU A 6 8.06 -4.55 2.58
C LEU A 6 7.82 -3.48 3.65
N SER A 7 7.35 -3.89 4.82
CA SER A 7 7.10 -3.01 5.96
C SER A 7 6.97 -3.84 7.23
N PRO A 8 7.31 -3.31 8.42
CA PRO A 8 6.98 -3.97 9.69
C PRO A 8 5.47 -4.20 9.88
N TYR A 9 4.63 -3.40 9.20
CA TYR A 9 3.17 -3.53 9.23
C TYR A 9 2.59 -4.18 7.97
N ALA A 10 3.43 -4.69 7.06
CA ALA A 10 2.92 -5.47 5.93
C ALA A 10 2.32 -6.78 6.43
N ARG A 11 1.27 -7.28 5.77
CA ARG A 11 0.73 -8.61 6.08
C ARG A 11 1.74 -9.69 5.67
N LYS A 12 2.19 -10.50 6.65
CA LYS A 12 3.21 -11.55 6.40
C LYS A 12 2.67 -12.64 5.47
N GLY A 13 3.43 -12.96 4.41
CA GLY A 13 3.10 -14.04 3.47
C GLY A 13 1.81 -13.79 2.68
N TYR A 14 1.36 -12.55 2.61
CA TYR A 14 0.11 -12.18 1.94
C TYR A 14 0.35 -11.86 0.46
N ILE A 15 -0.50 -12.41 -0.39
CA ILE A 15 -0.57 -12.08 -1.81
C ILE A 15 -1.88 -11.32 -2.02
N SER A 16 -1.78 -10.03 -2.35
CA SER A 16 -2.95 -9.24 -2.69
C SER A 16 -3.63 -9.80 -3.94
N ARG A 17 -4.96 -9.91 -3.85
CA ARG A 17 -5.84 -10.26 -4.99
C ARG A 17 -6.57 -9.03 -5.54
N VAL A 18 -6.28 -7.84 -5.01
CA VAL A 18 -6.85 -6.59 -5.46
C VAL A 18 -6.11 -6.12 -6.72
N LEU A 19 -6.85 -5.56 -7.67
CA LEU A 19 -6.26 -4.98 -8.87
C LEU A 19 -5.58 -3.66 -8.51
N HIS A 20 -4.26 -3.70 -8.35
CA HIS A 20 -3.45 -2.50 -8.17
C HIS A 20 -2.88 -2.00 -9.49
N SER A 21 -2.61 -0.70 -9.55
CA SER A 21 -1.92 -0.06 -10.67
C SER A 21 -0.73 0.77 -10.17
N HIS A 22 0.12 1.25 -11.09
CA HIS A 22 1.18 2.19 -10.73
C HIS A 22 0.66 3.47 -10.05
N VAL A 23 -0.59 3.84 -10.30
CA VAL A 23 -1.23 5.00 -9.67
C VAL A 23 -1.55 4.71 -8.20
N SER A 24 -1.77 3.46 -7.84
CA SER A 24 -2.06 3.04 -6.47
C SER A 24 -0.88 3.34 -5.53
N LEU A 25 0.36 3.29 -6.04
CA LEU A 25 1.55 3.70 -5.30
C LEU A 25 1.56 5.22 -5.03
N VAL A 26 1.15 6.02 -6.02
CA VAL A 26 1.03 7.48 -5.84
C VAL A 26 -0.05 7.79 -4.81
N LYS A 27 -1.19 7.11 -4.89
CA LYS A 27 -2.29 7.26 -3.93
C LYS A 27 -1.88 6.85 -2.51
N PHE A 28 -1.10 5.78 -2.36
CA PHE A 28 -0.52 5.39 -1.09
C PHE A 28 0.33 6.52 -0.48
N CYS A 29 1.21 7.16 -1.27
CA CYS A 29 1.98 8.31 -0.82
C CYS A 29 1.07 9.50 -0.47
N GLU A 30 0.06 9.80 -1.29
CA GLU A 30 -0.91 10.86 -1.00
C GLU A 30 -1.56 10.64 0.37
N SER A 31 -2.01 9.42 0.67
CA SER A 31 -2.62 9.07 1.95
C SER A 31 -1.62 9.14 3.11
N ASN A 32 -0.39 8.62 2.96
CA ASN A 32 0.59 8.56 4.03
C ASN A 32 1.14 9.95 4.43
N PHE A 33 1.26 10.86 3.46
CA PHE A 33 1.77 12.22 3.69
C PHE A 33 0.66 13.27 3.83
N GLY A 34 -0.62 12.87 3.77
CA GLY A 34 -1.75 13.80 3.86
C GLY A 34 -1.85 14.78 2.69
N LEU A 35 -1.41 14.37 1.50
CA LEU A 35 -1.41 15.22 0.31
C LEU A 35 -2.76 15.15 -0.43
N PRO A 36 -3.18 16.25 -1.08
CA PRO A 36 -4.36 16.23 -1.92
C PRO A 36 -4.11 15.38 -3.18
N SER A 37 -5.16 14.78 -3.73
CA SER A 37 -5.05 14.02 -4.96
C SER A 37 -4.70 14.91 -6.16
N LEU A 38 -3.68 14.50 -6.91
CA LEU A 38 -3.16 15.22 -8.07
C LEU A 38 -4.18 15.37 -9.21
N ASN A 39 -5.01 14.36 -9.43
CA ASN A 39 -6.06 14.39 -10.44
C ASN A 39 -7.17 13.35 -10.15
N ALA A 40 -8.20 13.32 -11.00
CA ALA A 40 -9.31 12.36 -10.88
C ALA A 40 -8.84 10.89 -10.90
N ARG A 41 -7.73 10.59 -11.57
CA ARG A 41 -7.20 9.22 -11.66
C ARG A 41 -6.55 8.78 -10.36
N THR A 42 -5.75 9.63 -9.69
CA THR A 42 -5.20 9.30 -8.36
C THR A 42 -6.31 9.27 -7.31
N LYS A 43 -7.31 10.14 -7.43
CA LYS A 43 -8.48 10.14 -6.54
C LYS A 43 -9.26 8.82 -6.57
N SER A 44 -9.41 8.20 -7.74
CA SER A 44 -10.13 6.94 -7.92
C SER A 44 -9.25 5.68 -7.78
N ALA A 45 -7.95 5.83 -7.56
CA ALA A 45 -7.05 4.71 -7.35
C ALA A 45 -7.18 4.15 -5.92
N ASP A 46 -6.84 2.88 -5.74
CA ASP A 46 -6.73 2.27 -4.43
C ASP A 46 -5.38 2.64 -3.76
N GLY A 47 -5.33 2.68 -2.43
CA GLY A 47 -4.12 3.05 -1.68
C GLY A 47 -3.27 1.85 -1.23
N MET A 48 -3.47 0.66 -1.80
CA MET A 48 -2.82 -0.59 -1.36
C MET A 48 -3.04 -0.94 0.13
N GLU A 49 -4.14 -0.48 0.71
CA GLU A 49 -4.43 -0.61 2.15
C GLU A 49 -4.52 -2.07 2.61
N ASP A 50 -4.93 -2.98 1.71
CA ASP A 50 -5.05 -4.41 1.99
C ASP A 50 -3.70 -5.10 2.25
N CYS A 51 -2.61 -4.52 1.73
CA CYS A 51 -1.25 -5.00 1.93
C CYS A 51 -0.74 -4.77 3.36
N PHE A 52 -1.40 -3.87 4.11
CA PHE A 52 -0.99 -3.47 5.45
C PHE A 52 -1.99 -3.92 6.51
N ASP A 53 -1.46 -4.17 7.70
CA ASP A 53 -2.22 -4.29 8.93
C ASP A 53 -1.52 -3.42 9.96
N PHE A 54 -2.06 -2.23 10.19
CA PHE A 54 -1.51 -1.28 11.17
C PHE A 54 -1.97 -1.57 12.61
N THR A 55 -2.85 -2.57 12.80
CA THR A 55 -3.30 -2.99 14.14
C THR A 55 -2.39 -4.05 14.75
N GLN A 56 -1.54 -4.68 13.94
CA GLN A 56 -0.54 -5.65 14.41
C GLN A 56 0.67 -4.96 15.04
N SER A 57 1.35 -5.65 15.96
CA SER A 57 2.69 -5.27 16.39
C SER A 57 3.70 -5.39 15.24
N PRO A 58 4.69 -4.49 15.13
CA PRO A 58 5.71 -4.53 14.07
C PRO A 58 6.36 -5.91 13.94
N LEU A 59 6.36 -6.46 12.72
CA LEU A 59 7.05 -7.70 12.41
C LEU A 59 8.57 -7.55 12.60
N PRO A 60 9.25 -8.60 13.07
CA PRO A 60 10.71 -8.60 13.14
C PRO A 60 11.33 -8.52 11.74
N PRO A 61 12.58 -8.04 11.63
CA PRO A 61 13.27 -7.98 10.35
C PRO A 61 13.39 -9.38 9.70
N PRO A 62 13.37 -9.46 8.36
CA PRO A 62 13.62 -10.73 7.66
C PRO A 62 14.99 -11.30 8.06
N GLN A 63 15.05 -12.61 8.28
CA GLN A 63 16.32 -13.33 8.52
C GLN A 63 17.11 -13.53 7.24
#